data_AF-A0A7S1F853-F1
#
_entry.id   AF-A0A7S1F853-F1
#
_cell.length_a   1.000
_cell.length_b   1.000
_cell.length_c   1.000
_cell.angle_alpha   90.00
_cell.angle_beta   90.00
_cell.angle_gamma   90.00
#
_symmetry.space_group_name_H-M   'P 1'
#
loop_
_entity.id
_entity.type
_entity.pdbx_description
1 polymer ?
#
loop_
_entity_poly.entity_id
_entity_poly.type
_entity_poly.pdbx_seq_one_letter_code
_entity_poly.pdbx_strand_id
1 'polypeptide(L)'
;FTFTLDDLSGLRRLASTRAKLKESLAEGEEAELLAERRNLCIDENGFLRIRNPPEVRSFVVSSTADPELAAASTHFLTAAREERGEAPFGLVSVMSFSVGDVVAFDVQDKQRFARLKRQLLILRTDIICLQGLYTSNKGGSEECFGSSLAATLSEEGYGFVCASGMRSEGNAIFWDRSRLEVLSTTEHGSALGVDLRPFADPTCEICVACLRPEVPTPHSQTLSGLCSSDYATKHRRLIVCSDLAALGGADGASVIEEFSELHSAMREVLVGEVMMPMAAPTKTTGARCPASGLNTLHSPDGMHFKGLAPVLALSGHTEGYLATMPSEEVVQQFPALRLPLVAAFDWTNSLVESNLGSHDQDRVRL
;
A
#
# COMPACT_ATOMS: atom_id res chain seq x y z
N PHE A 1 -11.89 -14.87 6.69
CA PHE A 1 -10.58 -14.95 7.35
C PHE A 1 -10.60 -16.04 8.40
N THR A 2 -9.86 -17.10 8.18
CA THR A 2 -9.59 -18.19 9.13
C THR A 2 -8.22 -17.94 9.77
N PHE A 3 -8.12 -18.10 11.09
CA PHE A 3 -6.88 -17.88 11.84
C PHE A 3 -6.65 -19.05 12.79
N THR A 4 -5.39 -19.38 13.02
CA THR A 4 -5.00 -20.21 14.16
C THR A 4 -4.91 -19.36 15.43
N LEU A 5 -4.96 -20.01 16.60
CA LEU A 5 -4.76 -19.34 17.90
C LEU A 5 -3.38 -18.63 18.02
N ASP A 6 -2.41 -19.06 17.23
CA ASP A 6 -1.08 -18.46 17.19
C ASP A 6 -1.03 -17.20 16.32
N ASP A 7 -1.87 -17.09 15.29
CA ASP A 7 -2.04 -15.86 14.51
C ASP A 7 -2.67 -14.70 15.33
N LEU A 8 -3.36 -15.04 16.43
CA LEU A 8 -3.94 -14.07 17.37
C LEU A 8 -2.93 -13.54 18.40
N SER A 9 -1.71 -14.09 18.45
CA SER A 9 -0.66 -13.72 19.42
C SER A 9 -0.17 -12.26 19.30
N GLY A 10 -0.42 -11.60 18.17
CA GLY A 10 -0.03 -10.20 17.89
C GLY A 10 -1.01 -9.11 18.35
N LEU A 11 -2.16 -9.49 18.91
CA LEU A 11 -3.22 -8.57 19.31
C LEU A 11 -3.33 -8.54 20.85
N ARG A 12 -2.74 -7.52 21.51
CA ARG A 12 -2.73 -7.39 23.00
C ARG A 12 -4.13 -7.47 23.64
N ARG A 13 -5.20 -6.98 22.99
CA ARG A 13 -6.60 -7.15 23.46
C ARG A 13 -7.06 -8.62 23.47
N LEU A 14 -6.44 -9.47 22.63
CA LEU A 14 -6.71 -10.89 22.57
C LEU A 14 -5.73 -11.74 23.38
N ALA A 15 -4.68 -11.19 23.98
CA ALA A 15 -3.72 -11.97 24.78
C ALA A 15 -4.33 -12.44 26.13
N SER A 16 -5.04 -11.56 26.84
CA SER A 16 -5.84 -11.94 28.02
C SER A 16 -7.02 -12.84 27.64
N THR A 17 -7.55 -12.67 26.43
CA THR A 17 -8.58 -13.52 25.84
C THR A 17 -8.05 -14.91 25.48
N ARG A 18 -6.79 -15.02 25.03
CA ARG A 18 -6.12 -16.26 24.67
C ARG A 18 -5.77 -17.09 25.90
N ALA A 19 -5.34 -16.45 26.99
CA ALA A 19 -5.12 -17.12 28.27
C ALA A 19 -6.43 -17.72 28.79
N LYS A 20 -7.51 -16.93 28.79
CA LYS A 20 -8.86 -17.38 29.16
C LYS A 20 -9.43 -18.44 28.22
N LEU A 21 -9.17 -18.33 26.90
CA LEU A 21 -9.58 -19.33 25.91
C LEU A 21 -8.83 -20.64 26.08
N LYS A 22 -7.53 -20.61 26.36
CA LYS A 22 -6.74 -21.82 26.64
C LYS A 22 -7.19 -22.52 27.93
N GLU A 23 -7.60 -21.77 28.95
CA GLU A 23 -8.22 -22.32 30.16
C GLU A 23 -9.61 -22.90 29.86
N SER A 24 -10.51 -22.16 29.19
CA SER A 24 -11.87 -22.65 28.88
C SER A 24 -11.92 -23.80 27.84
N LEU A 25 -10.99 -23.86 26.88
CA LEU A 25 -10.84 -25.00 25.95
C LEU A 25 -10.37 -26.28 26.66
N ALA A 26 -9.64 -26.14 27.77
CA ALA A 26 -9.27 -27.28 28.60
C ALA A 26 -10.45 -27.79 29.48
N GLU A 27 -11.49 -26.97 29.65
CA GLU A 27 -12.64 -27.23 30.52
C GLU A 27 -13.94 -27.59 29.75
N GLY A 28 -13.96 -27.53 28.42
CA GLY A 28 -15.07 -27.99 27.58
C GLY A 28 -16.25 -27.02 27.39
N GLU A 29 -16.09 -25.74 27.75
CA GLU A 29 -17.12 -24.70 27.59
C GLU A 29 -17.03 -24.00 26.20
N GLU A 30 -17.10 -24.79 25.12
CA GLU A 30 -16.63 -24.36 23.79
C GLU A 30 -17.49 -23.33 23.04
N ALA A 31 -18.81 -23.27 23.23
CA ALA A 31 -19.68 -22.55 22.27
C ALA A 31 -20.30 -21.24 22.80
N GLU A 32 -20.76 -21.20 24.05
CA GLU A 32 -21.52 -20.05 24.59
C GLU A 32 -20.64 -18.83 24.89
N LEU A 33 -19.44 -19.03 25.45
CA LEU A 33 -18.50 -17.94 25.79
C LEU A 33 -17.85 -17.29 24.56
N LEU A 34 -17.68 -18.04 23.48
CA LEU A 34 -17.26 -17.50 22.19
C LEU A 34 -18.42 -16.75 21.50
N ALA A 35 -19.67 -17.18 21.73
CA ALA A 35 -20.84 -16.53 21.17
C ALA A 35 -21.12 -15.13 21.75
N GLU A 36 -20.70 -14.85 22.99
CA GLU A 36 -20.81 -13.53 23.63
C GLU A 36 -19.77 -12.52 23.11
N ARG A 37 -18.69 -12.97 22.47
CA ARG A 37 -17.64 -12.08 21.98
C ARG A 37 -18.00 -11.56 20.60
N ARG A 38 -18.47 -10.30 20.56
CA ARG A 38 -19.03 -9.57 19.38
C ARG A 38 -18.31 -9.74 18.03
N ASN A 39 -17.03 -10.13 18.02
CA ASN A 39 -16.19 -10.09 16.83
C ASN A 39 -15.65 -11.45 16.36
N LEU A 40 -15.92 -12.59 17.02
CA LEU A 40 -15.41 -13.91 16.60
C LEU A 40 -16.54 -14.96 16.56
N CYS A 41 -16.45 -15.91 15.63
CA CYS A 41 -17.30 -17.10 15.54
C CYS A 41 -16.43 -18.32 15.17
N ILE A 42 -16.91 -19.53 15.45
CA ILE A 42 -16.31 -20.76 14.95
C ILE A 42 -17.09 -21.17 13.69
N ASP A 43 -16.40 -21.55 12.62
CA ASP A 43 -17.02 -22.08 11.41
C ASP A 43 -17.35 -23.58 11.52
N GLU A 44 -18.02 -24.13 10.51
CA GLU A 44 -18.45 -25.54 10.49
C GLU A 44 -17.28 -26.54 10.58
N ASN A 45 -16.06 -26.09 10.31
CA ASN A 45 -14.83 -26.89 10.33
C ASN A 45 -14.03 -26.69 11.62
N GLY A 46 -14.55 -25.93 12.60
CA GLY A 46 -13.88 -25.68 13.88
C GLY A 46 -12.87 -24.52 13.85
N PHE A 47 -12.79 -23.73 12.77
CA PHE A 47 -11.88 -22.59 12.69
C PHE A 47 -12.50 -21.30 13.22
N LEU A 48 -11.68 -20.46 13.86
CA LEU A 48 -12.08 -19.11 14.29
C LEU A 48 -12.18 -18.16 13.08
N ARG A 49 -13.39 -17.64 12.83
CA ARG A 49 -13.72 -16.54 11.93
C ARG A 49 -14.02 -15.26 12.70
N ILE A 50 -13.85 -14.10 12.06
CA ILE A 50 -14.32 -12.82 12.60
C ILE A 50 -15.77 -12.60 12.15
N ARG A 51 -16.69 -12.29 13.07
CA ARG A 51 -18.13 -12.08 12.78
C ARG A 51 -18.37 -10.91 11.83
N ASN A 52 -17.79 -9.77 12.18
CA ASN A 52 -17.76 -8.57 11.36
C ASN A 52 -16.29 -8.31 11.03
N PRO A 53 -15.75 -8.84 9.90
CA PRO A 53 -14.43 -8.43 9.47
C PRO A 53 -14.42 -6.89 9.49
N PRO A 54 -13.41 -6.25 10.12
CA PRO A 54 -13.33 -4.78 10.09
C PRO A 54 -13.52 -4.39 8.64
N GLU A 55 -14.54 -3.55 8.38
CA GLU A 55 -14.99 -3.23 7.03
C GLU A 55 -13.76 -3.14 6.14
N VAL A 56 -13.68 -4.05 5.17
CA VAL A 56 -12.69 -3.93 4.12
C VAL A 56 -12.99 -2.57 3.54
N ARG A 57 -12.08 -1.62 3.81
CA ARG A 57 -12.25 -0.21 3.48
C ARG A 57 -12.77 -0.14 2.07
N SER A 58 -13.82 0.66 1.87
CA SER A 58 -14.49 0.72 0.59
C SER A 58 -13.49 1.06 -0.51
N PHE A 59 -13.50 0.27 -1.58
CA PHE A 59 -12.93 0.71 -2.82
C PHE A 59 -13.90 1.70 -3.45
N VAL A 60 -13.38 2.86 -3.84
CA VAL A 60 -14.10 3.80 -4.69
C VAL A 60 -13.73 3.47 -6.13
N VAL A 61 -14.75 3.37 -6.98
CA VAL A 61 -14.60 3.09 -8.40
C VAL A 61 -14.36 4.40 -9.14
N SER A 62 -13.42 4.40 -10.08
CA SER A 62 -13.18 5.52 -10.97
C SER A 62 -14.41 5.79 -11.83
N SER A 63 -14.77 7.06 -12.01
CA SER A 63 -15.89 7.45 -12.88
C SER A 63 -15.68 7.11 -14.35
N THR A 64 -14.44 6.82 -14.76
CA THR A 64 -14.06 6.45 -16.13
C THR A 64 -13.85 4.95 -16.32
N ALA A 65 -13.97 4.15 -15.27
CA ALA A 65 -13.78 2.71 -15.36
C ALA A 65 -14.94 2.03 -16.08
N ASP A 66 -14.61 0.98 -16.85
CA ASP A 66 -15.62 0.07 -17.35
C ASP A 66 -16.39 -0.57 -16.17
N PRO A 67 -17.74 -0.51 -16.16
CA PRO A 67 -18.53 -0.99 -15.01
C PRO A 67 -18.37 -2.47 -14.72
N GLU A 68 -18.20 -3.31 -15.75
CA GLU A 68 -18.04 -4.76 -15.57
C GLU A 68 -16.68 -5.07 -14.98
N LEU A 69 -15.62 -4.46 -15.53
CA LEU A 69 -14.27 -4.57 -14.99
C LEU A 69 -14.21 -4.04 -13.55
N ALA A 70 -14.82 -2.91 -13.26
CA ALA A 70 -14.85 -2.32 -11.92
C ALA A 70 -15.55 -3.23 -10.89
N ALA A 71 -16.70 -3.80 -11.25
CA ALA A 71 -17.43 -4.74 -10.39
C ALA A 71 -16.60 -6.02 -10.13
N ALA A 72 -16.02 -6.60 -11.19
CA ALA A 72 -15.19 -7.79 -11.09
C ALA A 72 -13.91 -7.53 -10.27
N SER A 73 -13.29 -6.36 -10.46
CA SER A 73 -12.09 -5.93 -9.72
C SER A 73 -12.39 -5.69 -8.24
N THR A 74 -13.53 -5.07 -7.93
CA THR A 74 -13.98 -4.86 -6.56
C THR A 74 -14.21 -6.20 -5.87
N HIS A 75 -14.90 -7.14 -6.53
CA HIS A 75 -15.09 -8.49 -6.02
C HIS A 75 -13.73 -9.19 -5.79
N PHE A 76 -12.84 -9.15 -6.78
CA PHE A 76 -11.53 -9.80 -6.71
C PHE A 76 -10.62 -9.28 -5.58
N LEU A 77 -10.66 -7.98 -5.28
CA LEU A 77 -9.83 -7.35 -4.23
C LEU A 77 -10.46 -7.41 -2.84
N THR A 78 -11.77 -7.66 -2.73
CA THR A 78 -12.48 -7.77 -1.45
C THR A 78 -12.76 -9.21 -1.04
N ALA A 79 -12.74 -10.16 -1.99
CA ALA A 79 -12.98 -11.57 -1.74
C ALA A 79 -11.96 -12.20 -0.79
N ALA A 80 -12.42 -13.16 0.02
CA ALA A 80 -11.53 -14.00 0.82
C ALA A 80 -10.65 -14.87 -0.08
N ARG A 81 -9.46 -15.30 0.41
CA ARG A 81 -8.51 -16.14 -0.34
C ARG A 81 -9.18 -17.33 -1.02
N GLU A 82 -10.06 -18.03 -0.31
CA GLU A 82 -10.72 -19.26 -0.76
C GLU A 82 -11.81 -18.99 -1.82
N GLU A 83 -12.37 -17.77 -1.82
CA GLU A 83 -13.42 -17.32 -2.73
C GLU A 83 -12.84 -16.51 -3.90
N ARG A 84 -11.54 -16.22 -3.85
CA ARG A 84 -10.85 -15.43 -4.86
C ARG A 84 -10.68 -16.26 -6.12
N GLY A 85 -11.52 -15.97 -7.11
CA GLY A 85 -11.38 -16.50 -8.46
C GLY A 85 -10.16 -15.93 -9.19
N GLU A 86 -10.11 -16.17 -10.49
CA GLU A 86 -9.11 -15.57 -11.36
C GLU A 86 -9.26 -14.05 -11.39
N ALA A 87 -8.12 -13.35 -11.50
CA ALA A 87 -8.14 -11.92 -11.66
C ALA A 87 -8.76 -11.53 -13.01
N PRO A 88 -9.57 -10.45 -13.05
CA PRO A 88 -10.09 -9.94 -14.31
C PRO A 88 -8.97 -9.65 -15.32
N PHE A 89 -9.21 -10.00 -16.58
CA PHE A 89 -8.29 -9.63 -17.66
C PHE A 89 -8.17 -8.10 -17.73
N GLY A 90 -6.94 -7.60 -17.92
CA GLY A 90 -6.66 -6.17 -17.93
C GLY A 90 -6.32 -5.56 -16.57
N LEU A 91 -6.60 -6.24 -15.46
CA LEU A 91 -6.45 -5.66 -14.12
C LEU A 91 -5.05 -5.89 -13.51
N VAL A 92 -4.32 -4.82 -13.22
CA VAL A 92 -3.17 -4.83 -12.31
C VAL A 92 -3.49 -4.05 -11.04
N SER A 93 -3.29 -4.67 -9.88
CA SER A 93 -3.46 -4.06 -8.57
C SER A 93 -2.11 -3.79 -7.92
N VAL A 94 -1.95 -2.58 -7.37
CA VAL A 94 -0.69 -2.12 -6.78
C VAL A 94 -0.92 -1.61 -5.37
N MET A 95 -0.03 -2.00 -4.46
CA MET A 95 0.06 -1.51 -3.10
C MET A 95 1.32 -0.65 -2.95
N SER A 96 1.21 0.55 -2.38
CA SER A 96 2.36 1.38 -1.97
C SER A 96 2.33 1.55 -0.45
N PHE A 97 3.45 1.30 0.22
CA PHE A 97 3.51 1.40 1.68
C PHE A 97 4.90 1.82 2.20
N SER A 98 4.98 3.04 2.75
CA SER A 98 6.14 3.46 3.54
C SER A 98 6.18 2.76 4.89
N VAL A 99 7.22 1.95 5.10
CA VAL A 99 7.42 1.13 6.30
C VAL A 99 8.54 1.64 7.21
N GLY A 100 9.29 2.68 6.80
CA GLY A 100 10.43 3.19 7.57
C GLY A 100 10.09 3.54 9.03
N ASP A 101 8.99 4.27 9.23
CA ASP A 101 8.54 4.65 10.58
C ASP A 101 7.93 3.47 11.37
N VAL A 102 7.46 2.44 10.66
CA VAL A 102 6.81 1.25 11.25
C VAL A 102 7.84 0.31 11.89
N VAL A 103 9.02 0.23 11.29
CA VAL A 103 10.09 -0.73 11.61
C VAL A 103 11.17 -0.11 12.51
N ALA A 104 11.10 1.20 12.76
CA ALA A 104 12.01 1.88 13.67
C ALA A 104 11.70 1.50 15.15
N PHE A 105 12.57 0.65 15.72
CA PHE A 105 12.86 0.42 17.15
C PHE A 105 11.98 -0.55 17.99
N ASP A 106 12.68 -1.59 18.50
CA ASP A 106 12.55 -2.34 19.77
C ASP A 106 11.53 -3.50 19.84
N VAL A 107 11.72 -4.44 20.79
CA VAL A 107 11.08 -5.77 21.06
C VAL A 107 9.57 -5.93 20.73
N GLN A 108 8.83 -4.84 20.53
CA GLN A 108 7.52 -4.80 19.85
C GLN A 108 7.58 -5.18 18.35
N ASP A 109 8.76 -5.31 17.76
CA ASP A 109 9.00 -5.60 16.35
C ASP A 109 8.26 -6.83 15.84
N LYS A 110 8.20 -7.93 16.62
CA LYS A 110 7.49 -9.15 16.18
C LYS A 110 5.99 -8.95 15.99
N GLN A 111 5.35 -8.17 16.87
CA GLN A 111 3.90 -7.90 16.75
C GLN A 111 3.60 -6.91 15.63
N ARG A 112 4.45 -5.89 15.45
CA ARG A 112 4.30 -4.93 14.35
C ARG A 112 4.56 -5.61 13.01
N PHE A 113 5.57 -6.46 12.94
CA PHE A 113 5.86 -7.29 11.78
C PHE A 113 4.70 -8.22 11.42
N ALA A 114 4.13 -8.93 12.39
CA ALA A 114 2.96 -9.78 12.15
C ALA A 114 1.75 -8.97 11.63
N ARG A 115 1.57 -7.73 12.11
CA ARG A 115 0.53 -6.82 11.61
C ARG A 115 0.81 -6.33 10.20
N LEU A 116 2.05 -5.94 9.90
CA LEU A 116 2.49 -5.56 8.56
C LEU A 116 2.26 -6.72 7.59
N LYS A 117 2.77 -7.91 7.90
CA LYS A 117 2.55 -9.15 7.14
C LYS A 117 1.06 -9.35 6.86
N ARG A 118 0.22 -9.25 7.88
CA ARG A 118 -1.23 -9.37 7.74
C ARG A 118 -1.80 -8.29 6.81
N GLN A 119 -1.38 -7.04 6.93
CA GLN A 119 -1.86 -5.96 6.06
C GLN A 119 -1.50 -6.20 4.59
N LEU A 120 -0.25 -6.61 4.31
CA LEU A 120 0.19 -6.93 2.95
C LEU A 120 -0.60 -8.10 2.35
N LEU A 121 -0.87 -9.13 3.17
CA LEU A 121 -1.56 -10.34 2.74
C LEU A 121 -3.10 -10.25 2.72
N ILE A 122 -3.69 -9.20 3.32
CA ILE A 122 -5.15 -9.01 3.31
C ILE A 122 -5.64 -8.64 1.92
N LEU A 123 -5.02 -7.65 1.28
CA LEU A 123 -5.51 -7.10 0.00
C LEU A 123 -4.98 -7.87 -1.22
N ARG A 124 -3.95 -8.71 -1.02
CA ARG A 124 -3.35 -9.59 -2.04
C ARG A 124 -3.19 -8.92 -3.41
N THR A 125 -2.56 -7.75 -3.41
CA THR A 125 -2.31 -7.01 -4.65
C THR A 125 -1.29 -7.72 -5.51
N ASP A 126 -1.29 -7.44 -6.80
CA ASP A 126 -0.36 -8.06 -7.75
C ASP A 126 1.06 -7.55 -7.54
N ILE A 127 1.16 -6.29 -7.14
CA ILE A 127 2.42 -5.61 -6.93
C ILE A 127 2.39 -4.95 -5.55
N ILE A 128 3.49 -5.05 -4.81
CA ILE A 128 3.67 -4.40 -3.51
C ILE A 128 4.98 -3.63 -3.54
N CYS A 129 4.89 -2.32 -3.39
CA CYS A 129 6.01 -1.40 -3.29
C CYS A 129 6.17 -1.00 -1.82
N LEU A 130 7.32 -1.33 -1.24
CA LEU A 130 7.65 -0.97 0.14
C LEU A 130 8.79 0.04 0.17
N GLN A 131 8.59 1.17 0.83
CA GLN A 131 9.59 2.24 0.96
C GLN A 131 10.18 2.30 2.38
N GLY A 132 11.50 2.53 2.48
CA GLY A 132 12.18 2.72 3.77
C GLY A 132 12.42 1.44 4.57
N LEU A 133 12.62 0.30 3.91
CA LEU A 133 13.02 -0.94 4.55
C LEU A 133 14.46 -0.86 5.06
N TYR A 134 14.69 -1.16 6.35
CA TYR A 134 16.04 -1.26 6.88
C TYR A 134 16.72 -2.56 6.44
N THR A 135 17.86 -2.44 5.75
CA THR A 135 18.74 -3.56 5.38
C THR A 135 19.93 -3.59 6.34
N SER A 136 19.99 -4.58 7.22
CA SER A 136 21.07 -4.74 8.19
C SER A 136 22.42 -4.92 7.48
N ASN A 137 23.25 -3.85 7.45
CA ASN A 137 24.62 -3.90 6.96
C ASN A 137 25.67 -3.98 8.09
N LYS A 138 25.25 -4.13 9.35
CA LYS A 138 26.16 -4.13 10.50
C LYS A 138 26.25 -5.50 11.14
N GLY A 139 26.98 -6.42 10.49
CA GLY A 139 27.83 -7.50 11.07
C GLY A 139 27.39 -8.32 12.30
N GLY A 140 26.16 -8.18 12.80
CA GLY A 140 25.58 -8.92 13.90
C GLY A 140 24.50 -9.83 13.36
N SER A 141 24.38 -11.01 13.95
CA SER A 141 23.48 -12.12 13.56
C SER A 141 21.98 -11.83 13.72
N GLU A 142 21.55 -10.59 13.62
CA GLU A 142 20.13 -10.23 13.65
C GLU A 142 19.58 -10.38 12.23
N GLU A 143 18.61 -11.29 12.09
CA GLU A 143 17.84 -11.48 10.86
C GLU A 143 17.39 -10.12 10.32
N CYS A 144 17.76 -9.83 9.08
CA CYS A 144 17.36 -8.61 8.42
C CYS A 144 15.82 -8.61 8.31
N PHE A 145 15.16 -7.56 8.79
CA PHE A 145 13.70 -7.43 8.70
C PHE A 145 13.19 -7.64 7.27
N GLY A 146 13.94 -7.11 6.29
CA GLY A 146 13.68 -7.32 4.88
C GLY A 146 13.75 -8.79 4.45
N SER A 147 14.67 -9.59 5.00
CA SER A 147 14.79 -11.01 4.62
C SER A 147 13.65 -11.86 5.17
N SER A 148 13.18 -11.61 6.40
CA SER A 148 12.02 -12.32 6.96
C SER A 148 10.73 -12.00 6.20
N LEU A 149 10.54 -10.72 5.85
CA LEU A 149 9.39 -10.30 5.04
C LEU A 149 9.42 -10.92 3.65
N ALA A 150 10.59 -10.89 3.02
CA ALA A 150 10.77 -11.42 1.69
C ALA A 150 10.56 -12.94 1.64
N ALA A 151 11.08 -13.69 2.63
CA ALA A 151 10.83 -15.12 2.76
C ALA A 151 9.32 -15.41 2.88
N THR A 152 8.62 -14.69 3.76
CA THR A 152 7.18 -14.82 3.94
C THR A 152 6.39 -14.56 2.65
N LEU A 153 6.66 -13.46 1.96
CA LEU A 153 5.92 -13.13 0.74
C LEU A 153 6.27 -14.10 -0.39
N SER A 154 7.51 -14.61 -0.42
CA SER A 154 7.93 -15.65 -1.36
C SER A 154 7.18 -16.96 -1.17
N GLU A 155 6.96 -17.38 0.08
CA GLU A 155 6.11 -18.53 0.43
C GLU A 155 4.66 -18.35 -0.04
N GLU A 156 4.16 -17.11 -0.04
CA GLU A 156 2.83 -16.78 -0.55
C GLU A 156 2.79 -16.58 -2.07
N GLY A 157 3.87 -16.86 -2.79
CA GLY A 157 3.92 -16.85 -4.25
C GLY A 157 4.54 -15.60 -4.88
N TYR A 158 4.96 -14.61 -4.09
CA TYR A 158 5.57 -13.40 -4.64
C TYR A 158 7.03 -13.60 -5.04
N GLY A 159 7.46 -12.90 -6.08
CA GLY A 159 8.86 -12.62 -6.38
C GLY A 159 9.21 -11.25 -5.82
N PHE A 160 10.49 -10.95 -5.65
CA PHE A 160 10.89 -9.66 -5.11
C PHE A 160 12.27 -9.21 -5.58
N VAL A 161 12.48 -7.90 -5.54
CA VAL A 161 13.78 -7.26 -5.69
C VAL A 161 13.86 -6.08 -4.72
N CYS A 162 15.07 -5.82 -4.20
CA CYS A 162 15.32 -4.78 -3.22
C CYS A 162 16.53 -3.95 -3.64
N ALA A 163 16.40 -2.62 -3.56
CA ALA A 163 17.53 -1.70 -3.70
C ALA A 163 17.84 -1.07 -2.34
N SER A 164 19.11 -0.96 -1.97
CA SER A 164 19.53 -0.37 -0.70
C SER A 164 20.32 0.91 -0.94
N GLY A 165 19.91 2.00 -0.30
CA GLY A 165 20.65 3.25 -0.33
C GLY A 165 21.85 3.26 0.64
N MET A 166 22.65 4.33 0.57
CA MET A 166 23.83 4.52 1.43
C MET A 166 23.51 4.54 2.94
N ARG A 167 22.26 4.81 3.33
CA ARG A 167 21.80 4.91 4.73
C ARG A 167 21.28 3.60 5.33
N SER A 168 21.52 2.45 4.68
CA SER A 168 20.96 1.15 5.09
C SER A 168 19.43 1.12 5.10
N GLU A 169 18.80 2.09 4.43
CA GLU A 169 17.38 2.09 4.09
C GLU A 169 17.25 1.82 2.60
N GLY A 170 16.27 1.01 2.24
CA GLY A 170 16.05 0.54 0.89
C GLY A 170 14.58 0.49 0.52
N ASN A 171 14.33 0.27 -0.75
CA ASN A 171 13.00 0.07 -1.29
C ASN A 171 12.91 -1.36 -1.84
N ALA A 172 11.72 -1.95 -1.79
CA ALA A 172 11.46 -3.27 -2.36
C ALA A 172 10.22 -3.22 -3.26
N ILE A 173 10.26 -4.02 -4.31
CA ILE A 173 9.11 -4.32 -5.17
C ILE A 173 8.89 -5.81 -5.13
N PHE A 174 7.68 -6.22 -4.76
CA PHE A 174 7.19 -7.59 -4.85
C PHE A 174 6.16 -7.69 -5.96
N TRP A 175 6.10 -8.85 -6.64
CA TRP A 175 5.11 -9.14 -7.68
C TRP A 175 4.59 -10.57 -7.57
N ASP A 176 3.33 -10.80 -7.93
CA ASP A 176 2.76 -12.15 -7.98
C ASP A 176 3.35 -12.96 -9.14
N ARG A 177 4.13 -14.01 -8.83
CA ARG A 177 4.81 -14.85 -9.84
C ARG A 177 3.86 -15.70 -10.66
N SER A 178 2.60 -15.85 -10.24
CA SER A 178 1.60 -16.57 -11.02
C SER A 178 0.96 -15.70 -12.10
N ARG A 179 1.11 -14.37 -11.99
CA ARG A 179 0.45 -13.40 -12.88
C ARG A 179 1.43 -12.58 -13.72
N LEU A 180 2.63 -12.33 -13.21
CA LEU A 180 3.57 -11.39 -13.76
C LEU A 180 4.96 -12.03 -13.95
N GLU A 181 5.51 -11.83 -15.14
CA GLU A 181 6.90 -12.13 -15.50
C GLU A 181 7.77 -10.88 -15.34
N VAL A 182 8.99 -11.03 -14.82
CA VAL A 182 9.98 -9.93 -14.78
C VAL A 182 10.78 -9.94 -16.07
N LEU A 183 10.87 -8.77 -16.71
CA LEU A 183 11.67 -8.55 -17.91
C LEU A 183 13.04 -7.96 -17.57
N SER A 184 13.05 -6.93 -16.74
CA SER A 184 14.24 -6.19 -16.35
C SER A 184 14.05 -5.52 -14.99
N THR A 185 15.18 -5.27 -14.33
CA THR A 185 15.26 -4.47 -13.10
C THR A 185 16.24 -3.34 -13.31
N THR A 186 15.98 -2.18 -12.70
CA THR A 186 16.83 -0.99 -12.78
C THR A 186 16.97 -0.40 -11.39
N GLU A 187 18.19 -0.13 -10.96
CA GLU A 187 18.48 0.38 -9.63
C GLU A 187 19.22 1.72 -9.74
N HIS A 188 18.73 2.72 -9.01
CA HIS A 188 19.35 4.04 -8.92
C HIS A 188 19.37 4.48 -7.45
N GLY A 189 20.46 4.13 -6.76
CA GLY A 189 20.57 4.36 -5.32
C GLY A 189 19.59 3.49 -4.53
N SER A 190 18.71 4.12 -3.74
CA SER A 190 17.61 3.41 -3.07
C SER A 190 16.38 3.24 -3.95
N ALA A 191 16.29 3.96 -5.07
CA ALA A 191 15.15 3.88 -5.96
C ALA A 191 15.28 2.69 -6.92
N LEU A 192 14.15 2.08 -7.25
CA LEU A 192 14.07 0.79 -7.91
C LEU A 192 12.98 0.82 -8.98
N GLY A 193 13.27 0.29 -10.16
CA GLY A 193 12.34 0.07 -11.25
C GLY A 193 12.30 -1.41 -11.64
N VAL A 194 11.11 -1.94 -11.91
CA VAL A 194 10.90 -3.30 -12.41
C VAL A 194 9.96 -3.27 -13.58
N ASP A 195 10.39 -3.90 -14.66
CA ASP A 195 9.58 -4.08 -15.85
C ASP A 195 8.89 -5.44 -15.79
N LEU A 196 7.56 -5.41 -15.83
CA LEU A 196 6.70 -6.56 -15.63
C LEU A 196 5.84 -6.81 -16.87
N ARG A 197 5.58 -8.07 -17.15
CA ARG A 197 4.71 -8.53 -18.24
C ARG A 197 3.62 -9.45 -17.68
N PRO A 198 2.33 -9.12 -17.85
CA PRO A 198 1.25 -10.04 -17.50
C PRO A 198 1.30 -11.31 -18.36
N PHE A 199 1.17 -12.49 -17.75
CA PHE A 199 1.05 -13.73 -18.52
C PHE A 199 -0.21 -13.77 -19.40
N ALA A 200 -1.26 -13.06 -18.98
CA ALA A 200 -2.50 -12.94 -19.73
C ALA A 200 -2.34 -12.18 -21.05
N ASP A 201 -1.34 -11.29 -21.16
CA ASP A 201 -1.05 -10.52 -22.37
C ASP A 201 0.46 -10.30 -22.53
N PRO A 202 1.15 -11.12 -23.35
CA PRO A 202 2.60 -11.01 -23.53
C PRO A 202 3.03 -9.75 -24.29
N THR A 203 2.10 -9.00 -24.87
CA THR A 203 2.40 -7.74 -25.57
C THR A 203 2.38 -6.53 -24.64
N CYS A 204 1.84 -6.69 -23.44
CA CYS A 204 1.74 -5.65 -22.44
C CYS A 204 2.99 -5.62 -21.55
N GLU A 205 3.64 -4.45 -21.46
CA GLU A 205 4.72 -4.20 -20.52
C GLU A 205 4.32 -3.08 -19.57
N ILE A 206 4.50 -3.31 -18.27
CA ILE A 206 4.18 -2.40 -17.18
C ILE A 206 5.47 -2.15 -16.40
N CYS A 207 5.93 -0.91 -16.38
CA CYS A 207 7.05 -0.49 -15.55
C CYS A 207 6.50 -0.05 -14.18
N VAL A 208 7.08 -0.57 -13.10
CA VAL A 208 6.77 -0.12 -11.74
C VAL A 208 8.03 0.41 -11.08
N ALA A 209 7.96 1.66 -10.62
CA ALA A 209 9.00 2.30 -9.84
C ALA A 209 8.60 2.44 -8.38
N CYS A 210 9.56 2.23 -7.48
CA CYS A 210 9.42 2.39 -6.03
C CYS A 210 10.54 3.30 -5.54
N LEU A 211 10.15 4.43 -4.96
CA LEU A 211 11.09 5.49 -4.64
C LEU A 211 10.77 6.23 -3.34
N ARG A 212 11.80 6.79 -2.72
CA ARG A 212 11.71 7.63 -1.53
C ARG A 212 12.68 8.80 -1.72
N PRO A 213 12.28 9.83 -2.47
CA PRO A 213 13.18 10.87 -2.90
C PRO A 213 13.52 11.74 -1.71
N GLU A 214 14.81 12.03 -1.56
CA GLU A 214 15.28 13.01 -0.60
C GLU A 214 15.25 14.41 -1.22
N VAL A 215 15.36 15.45 -0.39
CA VAL A 215 15.52 16.83 -0.87
C VAL A 215 16.75 16.90 -1.79
N PRO A 216 16.60 17.36 -3.05
CA PRO A 216 17.71 17.42 -3.98
C PRO A 216 18.89 18.22 -3.43
N THR A 217 20.08 17.64 -3.52
CA THR A 217 21.36 18.27 -3.20
C THR A 217 22.16 18.45 -4.49
N PRO A 218 23.22 19.29 -4.51
CA PRO A 218 24.08 19.45 -5.69
C PRO A 218 24.73 18.16 -6.21
N HIS A 219 24.70 17.08 -5.42
CA HIS A 219 25.25 15.77 -5.76
C HIS A 219 24.18 14.69 -5.93
N SER A 220 22.89 15.07 -5.87
CA SER A 220 21.80 14.12 -6.06
C SER A 220 21.78 13.63 -7.51
N GLN A 221 21.66 12.31 -7.67
CA GLN A 221 21.45 11.71 -8.99
C GLN A 221 20.03 12.02 -9.46
N THR A 222 19.88 12.27 -10.75
CA THR A 222 18.57 12.49 -11.38
C THR A 222 17.78 11.18 -11.40
N LEU A 223 16.45 11.25 -11.24
CA LEU A 223 15.57 10.09 -11.39
C LEU A 223 15.33 9.76 -12.86
N SER A 224 15.95 10.51 -13.77
CA SER A 224 15.87 10.32 -15.20
C SER A 224 16.26 8.93 -15.69
N GLY A 225 17.14 8.19 -14.99
CA GLY A 225 17.41 6.78 -15.34
C GLY A 225 16.23 5.84 -15.08
N LEU A 226 15.38 6.17 -14.10
CA LEU A 226 14.17 5.42 -13.74
C LEU A 226 12.94 5.88 -14.53
N CYS A 227 12.91 7.18 -14.89
CA CYS A 227 11.72 7.84 -15.41
C CYS A 227 11.90 8.48 -16.81
N SER A 228 13.12 8.70 -17.32
CA SER A 228 13.36 9.51 -18.53
C SER A 228 13.80 8.74 -19.80
N SER A 229 13.02 9.07 -20.84
CA SER A 229 13.37 9.57 -22.17
C SER A 229 13.89 8.68 -23.29
N ASP A 230 14.67 7.61 -23.09
CA ASP A 230 14.93 6.65 -24.19
C ASP A 230 13.68 5.80 -24.52
N TYR A 231 12.62 6.00 -23.73
CA TYR A 231 11.30 5.38 -23.83
C TYR A 231 10.22 6.32 -24.41
N ALA A 232 10.57 7.56 -24.79
CA ALA A 232 9.63 8.57 -25.31
C ALA A 232 8.96 8.20 -26.66
N THR A 233 9.29 7.05 -27.25
CA THR A 233 8.68 6.54 -28.48
C THR A 233 7.73 5.35 -28.28
N LYS A 234 7.55 4.84 -27.06
CA LYS A 234 6.62 3.74 -26.76
C LYS A 234 5.60 4.16 -25.71
N HIS A 235 4.33 3.85 -25.99
CA HIS A 235 3.18 3.90 -25.08
C HIS A 235 3.39 3.00 -23.85
N ARG A 236 4.39 3.30 -23.01
CA ARG A 236 4.78 2.48 -21.88
C ARG A 236 3.87 2.81 -20.70
N ARG A 237 3.32 1.76 -20.10
CA ARG A 237 2.53 1.82 -18.87
C ARG A 237 3.46 1.95 -17.70
N LEU A 238 3.33 3.00 -16.91
CA LEU A 238 4.20 3.30 -15.78
C LEU A 238 3.36 3.50 -14.52
N ILE A 239 3.81 2.92 -13.41
CA ILE A 239 3.28 3.15 -12.06
C ILE A 239 4.44 3.54 -11.16
N VAL A 240 4.29 4.62 -10.40
CA VAL A 240 5.32 5.12 -9.50
C VAL A 240 4.75 5.21 -8.09
N CYS A 241 5.29 4.38 -7.21
CA CYS A 241 4.95 4.31 -5.79
C CYS A 241 6.01 5.05 -4.98
N SER A 242 5.64 6.13 -4.31
CA SER A 242 6.61 7.03 -3.67
C SER A 242 6.26 7.38 -2.23
N ASP A 243 7.27 7.41 -1.34
CA ASP A 243 7.17 8.11 -0.04
C ASP A 243 7.77 9.51 -0.19
N LEU A 244 6.89 10.51 -0.27
CA LEU A 244 7.19 11.93 -0.50
C LEU A 244 7.20 12.74 0.80
N ALA A 245 7.20 12.10 1.97
CA ALA A 245 7.18 12.80 3.25
C ALA A 245 8.31 13.83 3.39
N ALA A 246 9.51 13.53 2.85
CA ALA A 246 10.66 14.44 2.88
C ALA A 246 10.49 15.68 1.98
N LEU A 247 9.59 15.64 1.00
CA LEU A 247 9.32 16.71 0.03
C LEU A 247 8.03 17.48 0.32
N GLY A 248 7.43 17.27 1.49
CA GLY A 248 6.16 17.90 1.87
C GLY A 248 4.91 17.07 1.53
N GLY A 249 5.07 15.84 1.03
CA GLY A 249 4.00 14.90 0.73
C GLY A 249 3.68 14.77 -0.76
N ALA A 250 2.64 13.98 -1.06
CA ALA A 250 2.11 13.65 -2.37
C ALA A 250 1.70 14.89 -3.19
N ASP A 251 1.16 15.92 -2.55
CA ASP A 251 0.91 17.19 -3.22
C ASP A 251 2.20 17.85 -3.74
N GLY A 252 3.34 17.56 -3.13
CA GLY A 252 4.67 17.97 -3.56
C GLY A 252 5.20 17.20 -4.78
N ALA A 253 4.48 16.20 -5.30
CA ALA A 253 4.88 15.49 -6.52
C ALA A 253 5.15 16.43 -7.70
N SER A 254 4.44 17.56 -7.78
CA SER A 254 4.60 18.55 -8.86
C SER A 254 5.95 19.25 -8.87
N VAL A 255 6.75 19.16 -7.78
CA VAL A 255 8.10 19.73 -7.75
C VAL A 255 9.16 18.77 -8.29
N ILE A 256 8.80 17.51 -8.54
CA ILE A 256 9.67 16.51 -9.17
C ILE A 256 9.44 16.60 -10.67
N GLU A 257 10.46 17.04 -11.42
CA GLU A 257 10.36 17.23 -12.87
C GLU A 257 9.95 15.94 -13.59
N GLU A 258 10.49 14.80 -13.17
CA GLU A 258 10.18 13.48 -13.73
C GLU A 258 8.72 13.05 -13.50
N PHE A 259 7.99 13.71 -12.59
CA PHE A 259 6.58 13.42 -12.29
C PHE A 259 5.61 14.35 -13.02
N SER A 260 6.11 15.33 -13.77
CA SER A 260 5.30 16.37 -14.43
C SER A 260 4.22 15.82 -15.37
N GLU A 261 4.46 14.66 -15.99
CA GLU A 261 3.53 13.99 -16.91
C GLU A 261 2.74 12.84 -16.26
N LEU A 262 2.89 12.63 -14.94
CA LEU A 262 2.23 11.53 -14.25
C LEU A 262 0.94 12.00 -13.58
N HIS A 263 -0.06 11.13 -13.64
CA HIS A 263 -1.35 11.30 -13.00
C HIS A 263 -1.34 10.70 -11.60
N SER A 264 -2.08 11.28 -10.65
CA SER A 264 -2.24 10.67 -9.31
C SER A 264 -3.47 9.76 -9.28
N ALA A 265 -3.26 8.48 -8.95
CA ALA A 265 -4.34 7.51 -8.84
C ALA A 265 -5.34 7.88 -7.73
N MET A 266 -4.85 8.43 -6.62
CA MET A 266 -5.72 8.83 -5.52
C MET A 266 -6.53 10.07 -5.90
N ARG A 267 -5.90 11.08 -6.52
CA ARG A 267 -6.62 12.30 -6.93
C ARG A 267 -7.67 12.02 -7.99
N GLU A 268 -7.39 11.17 -8.97
CA GLU A 268 -8.36 10.85 -10.02
C GLU A 268 -9.57 10.05 -9.52
N VAL A 269 -9.36 9.11 -8.59
CA VAL A 269 -10.45 8.23 -8.13
C VAL A 269 -11.15 8.77 -6.88
N LEU A 270 -10.40 9.38 -5.95
CA LEU A 270 -10.89 9.85 -4.65
C LEU A 270 -11.11 11.36 -4.61
N VAL A 271 -10.82 12.08 -5.70
CA VAL A 271 -10.92 13.56 -5.80
C VAL A 271 -9.91 14.29 -4.89
N GLY A 272 -8.95 13.57 -4.31
CA GLY A 272 -7.91 14.13 -3.46
C GLY A 272 -6.86 13.11 -3.04
N GLU A 273 -5.73 13.60 -2.53
CA GLU A 273 -4.70 12.72 -1.96
C GLU A 273 -5.16 12.11 -0.64
N VAL A 274 -4.62 10.94 -0.34
CA VAL A 274 -4.94 10.22 0.89
C VAL A 274 -4.18 10.83 2.07
N MET A 275 -4.93 11.32 3.05
CA MET A 275 -4.40 12.09 4.19
C MET A 275 -4.22 11.21 5.42
N MET A 276 -3.00 11.09 5.93
CA MET A 276 -2.62 10.33 7.12
C MET A 276 -2.27 11.26 8.28
N PRO A 277 -2.63 10.93 9.53
CA PRO A 277 -2.01 11.57 10.68
C PRO A 277 -0.53 11.19 10.72
N MET A 278 0.36 12.18 10.64
CA MET A 278 1.77 11.96 10.97
C MET A 278 1.89 11.92 12.48
N ALA A 279 2.45 10.84 13.02
CA ALA A 279 2.89 10.80 14.41
C ALA A 279 4.02 11.82 14.56
N ALA A 280 3.70 13.07 14.87
CA ALA A 280 4.71 14.08 15.12
C ALA A 280 5.65 13.54 16.22
N PRO A 281 6.98 13.58 16.03
CA PRO A 281 7.88 13.28 17.12
C PRO A 281 7.50 14.21 18.28
N THR A 282 7.22 13.63 19.43
CA THR A 282 6.60 14.23 20.63
C THR A 282 7.43 15.32 21.32
N LYS A 283 8.29 16.04 20.57
CA LYS A 283 9.25 17.04 21.06
C LYS A 283 9.03 18.43 20.45
N THR A 284 7.80 18.85 20.16
CA THR A 284 7.52 20.25 19.83
C THR A 284 6.64 20.90 20.92
N THR A 285 7.28 21.72 21.75
CA THR A 285 6.70 22.53 22.83
C THR A 285 5.94 23.78 22.31
N GLY A 286 5.32 23.70 21.14
CA GLY A 286 4.62 24.82 20.51
C GLY A 286 3.10 24.71 20.68
N ALA A 287 2.48 25.73 21.28
CA ALA A 287 1.04 25.85 21.39
C ALA A 287 0.37 25.90 20.00
N ARG A 288 -0.13 24.76 19.52
CA ARG A 288 -1.09 24.67 18.42
C ARG A 288 -2.36 24.04 18.96
N CYS A 289 -3.49 24.71 18.73
CA CYS A 289 -4.79 24.30 19.26
C CYS A 289 -5.14 22.86 18.80
N PRO A 290 -5.40 21.90 19.70
CA PRO A 290 -5.58 20.49 19.38
C PRO A 290 -7.02 20.11 18.98
N ALA A 291 -7.92 21.08 18.78
CA ALA A 291 -9.36 20.83 18.80
C ALA A 291 -9.90 19.91 17.69
N SER A 292 -9.19 19.75 16.55
CA SER A 292 -9.61 18.85 15.47
C SER A 292 -8.57 17.81 15.03
N GLY A 293 -7.29 17.92 15.44
CA GLY A 293 -6.22 17.04 14.95
C GLY A 293 -5.88 17.15 13.44
N LEU A 294 -6.70 17.86 12.65
CA LEU A 294 -6.55 17.97 11.19
C LEU A 294 -5.24 18.66 10.76
N ASN A 295 -4.68 19.53 11.61
CA ASN A 295 -3.41 20.22 11.35
C ASN A 295 -2.18 19.29 11.35
N THR A 296 -2.40 18.00 11.67
CA THR A 296 -1.38 16.94 11.68
C THR A 296 -1.59 15.93 10.55
N LEU A 297 -2.59 16.14 9.70
CA LEU A 297 -2.81 15.34 8.51
C LEU A 297 -1.87 15.78 7.41
N HIS A 298 -1.25 14.80 6.77
CA HIS A 298 -0.36 14.96 5.63
C HIS A 298 -0.62 13.81 4.66
N SER A 299 -0.35 13.98 3.38
CA SER A 299 -0.37 12.89 2.40
C SER A 299 1.08 12.44 2.13
N PRO A 300 1.73 11.65 2.98
CA PRO A 300 3.15 11.35 2.80
C PRO A 300 3.42 10.48 1.57
N ASP A 301 2.49 9.59 1.22
CA ASP A 301 2.68 8.59 0.17
C ASP A 301 1.94 9.01 -1.11
N GLY A 302 2.53 8.73 -2.27
CA GLY A 302 1.97 8.98 -3.59
C GLY A 302 1.94 7.71 -4.45
N MET A 303 0.93 7.59 -5.30
CA MET A 303 0.84 6.56 -6.34
C MET A 303 0.48 7.22 -7.66
N HIS A 304 1.49 7.39 -8.51
CA HIS A 304 1.38 8.07 -9.79
C HIS A 304 1.41 7.08 -10.94
N PHE A 305 0.82 7.43 -12.08
CA PHE A 305 0.78 6.54 -13.23
C PHE A 305 0.76 7.30 -14.57
N LYS A 306 1.10 6.58 -15.64
CA LYS A 306 0.99 7.02 -17.03
C LYS A 306 0.69 5.84 -17.94
N GLY A 307 -0.13 6.06 -18.98
CA GLY A 307 -0.46 5.05 -19.98
C GLY A 307 -1.40 3.93 -19.51
N LEU A 308 -2.00 4.07 -18.32
CA LEU A 308 -2.94 3.15 -17.69
C LEU A 308 -4.25 3.90 -17.40
N ALA A 309 -5.37 3.19 -17.23
CA ALA A 309 -6.61 3.77 -16.73
C ALA A 309 -6.88 3.32 -15.28
N PRO A 310 -7.09 4.22 -14.31
CA PRO A 310 -7.40 3.81 -12.95
C PRO A 310 -8.82 3.22 -12.89
N VAL A 311 -8.96 2.08 -12.22
CA VAL A 311 -10.24 1.37 -12.06
C VAL A 311 -10.84 1.67 -10.69
N LEU A 312 -10.02 1.55 -9.64
CA LEU A 312 -10.46 1.72 -8.26
C LEU A 312 -9.31 2.11 -7.35
N ALA A 313 -9.64 2.75 -6.23
CA ALA A 313 -8.71 3.14 -5.18
C ALA A 313 -9.31 2.90 -3.79
N LEU A 314 -8.46 2.54 -2.83
CA LEU A 314 -8.88 2.29 -1.45
C LEU A 314 -9.15 3.62 -0.73
N SER A 315 -10.39 3.86 -0.30
CA SER A 315 -10.85 5.19 0.13
C SER A 315 -10.69 5.49 1.62
N GLY A 316 -9.99 4.64 2.39
CA GLY A 316 -10.14 4.58 3.84
C GLY A 316 -9.67 5.79 4.67
N HIS A 317 -9.34 6.92 4.03
CA HIS A 317 -8.54 8.02 4.61
C HIS A 317 -8.64 9.37 3.89
N THR A 318 -9.71 9.58 3.14
CA THR A 318 -9.94 10.94 2.62
C THR A 318 -10.21 11.88 3.78
N GLU A 319 -9.87 13.17 3.62
CA GLU A 319 -10.19 14.20 4.63
C GLU A 319 -11.67 14.14 5.03
N GLY A 320 -12.56 13.95 4.05
CA GLY A 320 -13.99 13.79 4.28
C GLY A 320 -14.34 12.58 5.16
N TYR A 321 -13.69 11.43 4.97
CA TYR A 321 -13.90 10.25 5.81
C TYR A 321 -13.38 10.48 7.23
N LEU A 322 -12.14 10.97 7.37
CA LEU A 322 -11.53 11.21 8.68
C LEU A 322 -12.28 12.27 9.50
N ALA A 323 -12.84 13.29 8.86
CA ALA A 323 -13.66 14.31 9.51
C ALA A 323 -14.95 13.74 10.14
N THR A 324 -15.42 12.56 9.71
CA THR A 324 -16.59 11.90 10.29
C THR A 324 -16.25 11.00 11.49
N MET A 325 -14.96 10.76 11.77
CA MET A 325 -14.53 9.86 12.83
C MET A 325 -14.21 10.61 14.13
N PRO A 326 -14.63 10.09 15.31
CA PRO A 326 -14.14 10.57 16.60
C PRO A 326 -12.62 10.41 16.71
N SER A 327 -11.93 11.39 17.29
CA SER A 327 -10.46 11.40 17.43
C SER A 327 -9.90 10.15 18.15
N GLU A 328 -10.65 9.62 19.12
CA GLU A 328 -10.32 8.39 19.84
C GLU A 328 -10.40 7.14 18.96
N GLU A 329 -11.30 7.12 17.97
CA GLU A 329 -11.44 6.03 17.02
C GLU A 329 -10.38 6.08 15.92
N VAL A 330 -10.02 7.29 15.46
CA VAL A 330 -8.89 7.50 14.53
C VAL A 330 -7.61 6.92 15.14
N VAL A 331 -7.27 7.28 16.37
CA VAL A 331 -6.06 6.76 17.05
C VAL A 331 -6.14 5.24 17.29
N GLN A 332 -7.33 4.69 17.54
CA GLN A 332 -7.52 3.25 17.76
C GLN A 332 -7.50 2.42 16.47
N GLN A 333 -7.97 2.96 15.35
CA GLN A 333 -7.95 2.30 14.03
C GLN A 333 -6.58 2.43 13.34
N PHE A 334 -5.82 3.48 13.66
CA PHE A 334 -4.47 3.74 13.13
C PHE A 334 -3.40 3.71 14.23
N PRO A 335 -3.31 2.68 15.09
CA PRO A 335 -2.57 2.74 16.35
C PRO A 335 -1.04 2.77 16.24
N ALA A 336 -0.48 2.80 15.02
CA ALA A 336 0.95 2.96 14.68
C ALA A 336 1.23 2.66 13.19
N LEU A 337 0.22 2.33 12.39
CA LEU A 337 0.39 1.81 11.04
C LEU A 337 -0.35 2.75 10.08
N ARG A 338 0.41 3.48 9.25
CA ARG A 338 -0.15 4.12 8.04
C ARG A 338 -0.84 3.04 7.22
N LEU A 339 -1.89 3.40 6.48
CA LEU A 339 -2.52 2.42 5.61
C LEU A 339 -1.82 2.43 4.26
N PRO A 340 -1.59 1.26 3.66
CA PRO A 340 -1.06 1.22 2.33
C PRO A 340 -2.03 1.92 1.37
N LEU A 341 -1.48 2.67 0.43
CA LEU A 341 -2.24 3.09 -0.74
C LEU A 341 -2.46 1.86 -1.59
N VAL A 342 -3.69 1.64 -2.03
CA VAL A 342 -4.02 0.57 -2.97
C VAL A 342 -4.85 1.15 -4.09
N ALA A 343 -4.41 0.90 -5.32
CA ALA A 343 -5.17 1.17 -6.51
C ALA A 343 -5.12 -0.03 -7.44
N ALA A 344 -6.08 -0.10 -8.35
CA ALA A 344 -5.99 -1.01 -9.48
C ALA A 344 -6.20 -0.25 -10.79
N PHE A 345 -5.57 -0.77 -11.84
CA PHE A 345 -5.48 -0.14 -13.14
C PHE A 345 -5.89 -1.14 -14.21
N ASP A 346 -6.56 -0.65 -15.24
CA ASP A 346 -6.78 -1.32 -16.49
C ASP A 346 -5.59 -1.03 -17.41
N TRP A 347 -4.84 -2.07 -17.75
CA TRP A 347 -3.74 -1.96 -18.71
C TRP A 347 -4.21 -2.04 -20.16
N THR A 348 -5.43 -2.49 -20.44
CA THR A 348 -5.93 -2.63 -21.82
C THR A 348 -6.37 -1.29 -22.38
N ASN A 349 -7.02 -0.46 -21.55
CA ASN A 349 -7.29 0.93 -21.86
C ASN A 349 -6.10 1.79 -21.44
N SER A 350 -5.22 2.11 -22.40
CA SER A 350 -4.49 3.36 -22.24
C SER A 350 -5.53 4.48 -22.36
N LEU A 351 -5.56 5.40 -21.40
CA LEU A 351 -6.17 6.70 -21.64
C LEU A 351 -5.46 7.27 -22.87
N VAL A 352 -6.07 7.09 -24.04
CA VAL A 352 -5.58 7.68 -25.27
C VAL A 352 -5.53 9.17 -24.98
N GLU A 353 -4.36 9.78 -25.12
CA GLU A 353 -4.10 11.23 -24.92
C GLU A 353 -5.00 12.14 -25.79
N SER A 354 -5.96 11.58 -26.51
CA SER A 354 -7.07 12.26 -27.15
C SER A 354 -8.08 12.75 -26.09
N ASN A 355 -7.83 13.94 -25.52
CA ASN A 355 -8.86 14.99 -25.33
C ASN A 355 -8.39 16.22 -24.54
N LEU A 356 -7.13 16.29 -24.07
CA LEU A 356 -6.62 17.51 -23.42
C LEU A 356 -6.09 18.59 -24.38
N GLY A 357 -6.29 18.41 -25.70
CA GLY A 357 -5.76 19.29 -26.74
C GLY A 357 -6.58 20.54 -27.11
N SER A 358 -7.66 20.94 -26.41
CA SER A 358 -8.46 22.07 -26.91
C SER A 358 -9.21 22.98 -25.94
N HIS A 359 -9.06 22.88 -24.61
CA HIS A 359 -9.87 23.73 -23.71
C HIS A 359 -9.17 24.82 -22.90
N ASP A 360 -7.88 25.09 -23.09
CA ASP A 360 -7.15 26.06 -22.26
C ASP A 360 -6.52 27.26 -23.01
N GLN A 361 -7.10 27.69 -24.14
CA GLN A 361 -6.76 29.00 -24.75
C GLN A 361 -7.70 30.15 -24.37
N ASP A 362 -8.77 29.91 -23.60
CA ASP A 362 -9.72 30.95 -23.21
C ASP A 362 -9.85 31.08 -21.68
N ARG A 363 -8.73 31.28 -20.96
CA ARG A 363 -8.78 31.89 -19.63
C ARG A 363 -7.73 32.98 -19.41
N VAL A 364 -8.16 34.17 -19.82
CA VAL A 364 -7.99 35.46 -19.12
C VAL A 364 -6.56 36.00 -19.01
N ARG A 365 -6.22 36.84 -19.99
CA ARG A 365 -5.54 38.11 -19.72
C ARG A 365 -6.37 38.91 -18.70
N LEU A 366 -5.81 39.15 -17.52
CA LEU A 366 -6.00 40.37 -16.73
C LEU A 366 -4.68 40.70 -16.03
#